data_AF-A0A383E5Y1-F1
#
_entry.id   AF-A0A383E5Y1-F1
#
_cell.length_a   1.000
_cell.length_b   1.000
_cell.length_c   1.000
_cell.angle_alpha   90.00
_cell.angle_beta   90.00
_cell.angle_gamma   90.00
#
_symmetry.space_group_name_H-M   'P 1'
#
loop_
_entity.id
_entity.type
_entity.pdbx_description
1 polymer ?
#
loop_
_entity_poly.entity_id
_entity_poly.type
_entity_poly.pdbx_seq_one_letter_code
_entity_poly.pdbx_strand_id
1 'polypeptide(L)' 'MSSSELLQQIRVRGQIPRHVAIIMDGNGRWAKERRLPRVAGHKEGMKAVRDTVEAAIDAGVEILRIYEDSADLEI' A
#
# COMPACT_ATOMS: atom_id res chain seq x y z
N MET A 1 -3.02 10.97 15.74
CA MET A 1 -4.28 10.22 15.64
C MET A 1 -3.99 8.76 15.98
N SER A 2 -4.85 8.12 16.76
CA SER A 2 -4.73 6.68 17.06
C SER A 2 -5.24 5.84 15.89
N SER A 3 -4.82 4.58 15.78
CA SER A 3 -5.34 3.64 14.77
C SER A 3 -6.87 3.52 14.84
N SER A 4 -7.45 3.60 16.04
CA SER A 4 -8.91 3.59 16.24
C SER A 4 -9.61 4.78 15.58
N GLU A 5 -9.04 5.98 15.66
CA GLU A 5 -9.60 7.19 15.03
C GLU A 5 -9.55 7.09 13.50
N LEU A 6 -8.49 6.51 12.95
CA LEU A 6 -8.35 6.28 11.50
C LEU A 6 -9.38 5.26 10.99
N LEU A 7 -9.59 4.16 11.73
CA LEU A 7 -10.58 3.14 11.36
C LEU A 7 -12.02 3.69 11.33
N GLN A 8 -12.36 4.63 12.22
CA GLN A 8 -13.67 5.28 12.18
C GLN A 8 -13.91 6.07 10.89
N GLN A 9 -12.86 6.65 10.31
CA GLN A 9 -12.94 7.46 9.09
C GLN A 9 -13.11 6.63 7.81
N ILE A 10 -12.67 5.36 7.82
CA ILE A 10 -12.72 4.47 6.64
C ILE A 10 -14.15 3.93 6.37
N ARG A 11 -15.10 4.14 7.29
CA ARG A 11 -16.46 3.60 7.18
C ARG A 11 -17.25 4.28 6.05
N VAL A 12 -17.44 3.59 4.93
CA VAL A 12 -18.35 4.00 3.86
C VAL A 12 -19.77 3.67 4.30
N ARG A 13 -20.62 4.69 4.51
CA ARG A 13 -22.01 4.52 5.01
C ARG A 13 -22.10 3.71 6.32
N GLY A 14 -21.08 3.79 7.17
CA GLY A 14 -21.02 3.02 8.40
C GLY A 14 -20.58 1.57 8.23
N GLN A 15 -20.00 1.18 7.09
CA GLN A 15 -19.49 -0.17 6.85
C GLN A 15 -18.05 -0.13 6.35
N ILE A 16 -17.29 -1.18 6.67
CA ILE A 16 -15.96 -1.40 6.11
C ILE A 16 -16.13 -2.04 4.72
N PRO A 17 -15.44 -1.54 3.67
CA PRO A 17 -15.47 -2.19 2.36
C PRO A 17 -14.96 -3.63 2.45
N ARG A 18 -15.71 -4.56 1.87
CA ARG A 18 -15.29 -5.98 1.82
C ARG A 18 -14.11 -6.21 0.88
N HIS A 19 -14.01 -5.44 -0.21
CA HIS A 19 -12.96 -5.59 -1.21
C HIS A 19 -12.36 -4.24 -1.57
N VAL A 20 -11.04 -4.13 -1.43
CA VAL A 20 -10.25 -2.96 -1.74
C VAL A 20 -9.19 -3.34 -2.77
N ALA A 21 -9.08 -2.54 -3.84
CA ALA A 21 -8.01 -2.66 -4.81
C ALA A 21 -7.13 -1.40 -4.75
N ILE A 22 -5.81 -1.60 -4.71
CA ILE A 22 -4.80 -0.54 -4.62
C ILE A 22 -3.88 -0.66 -5.82
N ILE A 23 -3.67 0.45 -6.51
CA ILE A 23 -2.60 0.58 -7.50
C ILE A 23 -1.44 1.27 -6.79
N MET A 24 -0.35 0.55 -6.64
CA MET A 24 0.88 1.05 -6.06
C MET A 24 1.72 1.72 -7.15
N ASP A 25 1.66 3.04 -7.15
CA ASP A 25 2.47 3.90 -8.01
C ASP A 25 3.43 4.75 -7.17
N GLY A 26 4.55 5.16 -7.77
CA GLY A 26 5.45 6.14 -7.19
C GLY A 26 6.77 5.60 -6.65
N ASN A 27 6.97 4.27 -6.57
CA ASN A 27 8.22 3.67 -6.10
C ASN A 27 9.46 4.20 -6.86
N GLY A 28 9.36 4.32 -8.19
CA GLY A 28 10.43 4.88 -9.03
C GLY A 28 10.66 6.38 -8.79
N ARG A 29 9.58 7.16 -8.57
CA ARG A 29 9.67 8.60 -8.25
C ARG A 29 10.31 8.81 -6.88
N TRP A 30 9.91 8.01 -5.89
CA TRP A 30 10.46 8.01 -4.54
C TRP A 30 11.97 7.77 -4.54
N ALA A 31 12.45 6.80 -5.33
CA ALA A 31 13.88 6.52 -5.48
C ALA A 31 14.62 7.67 -6.17
N LYS A 32 14.04 8.23 -7.25
CA LYS A 32 14.61 9.35 -8.01
C LYS A 32 14.80 10.60 -7.14
N GLU A 33 13.78 10.97 -6.35
CA GLU A 33 13.84 12.12 -5.44
C GLU A 33 14.96 11.99 -4.39
N ARG A 34 15.30 10.75 -4.03
CA ARG A 34 16.35 10.43 -3.05
C ARG A 34 17.70 10.11 -3.69
N ARG A 35 17.82 10.26 -5.01
CA ARG A 35 19.03 9.91 -5.78
C ARG A 35 19.48 8.46 -5.55
N LEU A 36 18.51 7.55 -5.39
CA LEU A 36 18.73 6.12 -5.21
C LEU A 36 18.42 5.35 -6.51
N PRO A 37 19.00 4.14 -6.69
CA PRO A 37 18.61 3.25 -7.77
C PRO A 37 17.12 2.87 -7.71
N ARG A 38 16.49 2.61 -8.87
CA ARG A 38 15.07 2.24 -8.98
C ARG A 38 14.69 1.02 -8.14
N VAL A 39 15.60 0.04 -8.03
CA VAL A 39 15.46 -1.15 -7.17
C VAL A 39 15.27 -0.80 -5.69
N ALA A 40 15.86 0.29 -5.20
CA ALA A 40 15.63 0.74 -3.82
C ALA A 40 14.18 1.17 -3.61
N GLY A 41 13.57 1.81 -4.62
CA GLY A 41 12.15 2.17 -4.59
C GLY A 41 11.23 0.95 -4.53
N HIS A 42 11.56 -0.12 -5.26
CA HIS A 42 10.81 -1.39 -5.18
C HIS A 42 10.91 -2.02 -3.79
N LYS A 43 12.10 -2.01 -3.18
CA LYS A 43 12.29 -2.51 -1.81
C LYS A 43 11.48 -1.73 -0.78
N GLU A 44 11.37 -0.41 -0.94
CA GLU A 44 10.49 0.39 -0.09
C GLU A 44 9.01 0.15 -0.39
N GLY A 45 8.64 -0.05 -1.66
CA GLY A 45 7.31 -0.50 -2.05
C GLY A 45 6.88 -1.75 -1.30
N MET A 46 7.76 -2.76 -1.22
CA MET A 46 7.50 -3.99 -0.46
C MET A 46 7.24 -3.78 1.03
N LYS A 47 7.85 -2.74 1.64
CA LYS A 47 7.54 -2.37 3.04
C LYS A 47 6.15 -1.74 3.12
N ALA A 48 5.81 -0.83 2.21
CA ALA A 48 4.49 -0.24 2.15
C ALA A 48 3.38 -1.28 1.89
N VAL A 49 3.63 -2.30 1.06
CA VAL A 49 2.72 -3.46 0.89
C VAL A 49 2.45 -4.12 2.23
N ARG A 50 3.51 -4.46 2.98
CA ARG A 50 3.39 -5.13 4.27
C ARG A 50 2.55 -4.33 5.24
N ASP A 51 2.88 -3.05 5.41
CA ASP A 51 2.15 -2.15 6.32
C ASP A 51 0.67 -2.03 5.90
N THR A 52 0.40 -1.99 4.60
CA THR A 52 -0.96 -1.92 4.06
C THR A 52 -1.75 -3.20 4.31
N VAL A 53 -1.12 -4.37 4.18
CA VAL A 53 -1.75 -5.66 4.46
C VAL A 53 -2.10 -5.77 5.94
N GLU A 54 -1.17 -5.41 6.83
CA GLU A 54 -1.40 -5.41 8.27
C GLU A 54 -2.56 -4.47 8.65
N ALA A 55 -2.57 -3.25 8.09
CA ALA A 55 -3.66 -2.30 8.30
C ALA A 55 -5.01 -2.80 7.75
N ALA A 56 -5.02 -3.49 6.61
CA ALA A 56 -6.25 -4.05 6.03
C ALA A 56 -6.84 -5.16 6.92
N ILE A 57 -5.98 -5.98 7.53
CA ILE A 57 -6.38 -7.01 8.50
C ILE A 57 -6.99 -6.34 9.74
N ASP A 58 -6.31 -5.36 10.31
CA ASP A 58 -6.80 -4.61 11.48
C ASP A 58 -8.12 -3.88 11.21
N ALA A 59 -8.31 -3.41 9.97
CA ALA A 59 -9.53 -2.75 9.53
C ALA A 59 -10.69 -3.72 9.26
N GLY A 60 -10.43 -5.02 9.11
CA GLY A 60 -11.44 -6.02 8.75
C GLY A 60 -11.82 -6.02 7.27
N VAL A 61 -10.91 -5.63 6.38
CA VAL A 61 -11.09 -5.77 4.93
C VAL A 61 -10.92 -7.24 4.54
N GLU A 62 -11.93 -7.84 3.90
CA GLU A 62 -11.90 -9.28 3.57
C GLU A 62 -10.99 -9.60 2.36
N ILE A 63 -10.95 -8.70 1.37
CA ILE A 63 -10.21 -8.91 0.13
C ILE A 63 -9.38 -7.65 -0.15
N LEU A 64 -8.06 -7.81 -0.21
CA LEU A 64 -7.14 -6.76 -0.64
C LEU A 64 -6.44 -7.21 -1.93
N ARG A 65 -6.56 -6.40 -2.99
CA ARG A 65 -5.83 -6.60 -4.24
C ARG A 65 -4.83 -5.46 -4.43
N ILE A 66 -3.58 -5.80 -4.67
CA ILE A 66 -2.53 -4.82 -4.93
C ILE A 66 -1.99 -5.03 -6.34
N TYR A 67 -1.89 -3.95 -7.10
CA TYR A 67 -1.24 -3.89 -8.39
C TYR A 67 0.03 -3.06 -8.26
N GLU A 68 1.19 -3.65 -8.50
CA GLU A 68 2.47 -2.92 -8.56
C GLU A 68 2.91 -2.79 -10.03
N ASP A 69 3.30 -1.59 -10.44
CA ASP A 69 4.03 -1.41 -11.69
C ASP A 69 5.53 -1.63 -11.44
N SER A 70 5.93 -2.91 -11.47
CA SER A 70 7.31 -3.36 -11.26
C SER A 70 8.01 -3.64 -12.61
N ALA A 71 8.31 -2.58 -13.36
CA ALA A 71 9.44 -2.67 -14.29
C ALA A 71 10.73 -2.70 -13.45
N ASP A 72 11.22 -3.91 -13.17
CA ASP A 72 12.64 -4.33 -13.09
C ASP A 72 12.71 -5.83 -12.73
N LEU A 73 12.35 -6.70 -13.68
CA LEU A 73 12.84 -8.08 -13.77
C LEU A 73 13.84 -8.09 -14.95
N GLU A 74 15.11 -7.82 -14.67
CA GLU A 74 16.19 -8.31 -15.51
C GLU A 74 16.80 -9.55 -14.83
N ILE A 75 16.98 -10.58 -15.67
CA ILE A 75 17.36 -11.99 -15.45
C ILE A 75 18.36 -12.20 -14.31
#